data_AF-A0A7Y8HH94-F1
#
_entry.id   AF-A0A7Y8HH94-F1
#
_cell.length_a   1.000
_cell.length_b   1.000
_cell.length_c   1.000
_cell.angle_alpha   90.00
_cell.angle_beta   90.00
_cell.angle_gamma   90.00
#
_symmetry.space_group_name_H-M   'P 1'
#
loop_
_entity.id
_entity.type
_entity.pdbx_description
1 polymer ?
#
loop_
_entity_poly.entity_id
_entity_poly.type
_entity_poly.pdbx_seq_one_letter_code
_entity_poly.pdbx_strand_id
1 'polypeptide(L)'
;MATDQGWEKLVRRMELLLRLKSFPVAFKLFENKERLSGVRFLRRMSHKSTLCQMITIVRNFDWTVGADLDDFLSPMCPSILGLTDLPELYKDGTFRSIVWTKTRSDGQKYENSVFRIPPGRYEAVAMAPLVYNPFDPDIVLLYANPAQMMLLINALQYEDYEVMEFSCVGESSCSDVIARCYLTGKPSLSIPCYGERRYGHAQDDELAMALPAGLMEKALRGLEALYKRGIRYPISYAGAEMDATRAFPMAYGGMKQLEELRGRDHRILLGVTGGIASGKSTVARMLEELGAPIIDFDLLSRLVVEPGKPAWKDIVSYFGEQVLLPDKNLDRKKLSEIVFRDMEKRKKLEGFTHPRIHEEFVRRVGEFTAENPGAVIQVVVPLLIEANLQYLFHKLLLVYIPQEMQVQRLMDRDRISREMALSILKAQLPIDEKRSYADYIIDNSGPLEETRKQVLEVWQRLKDFQKGRAKA
;
A
#
# COMPACT_ATOMS: atom_id res chain seq x y z
N MET A 1 -22.10 -22.27 7.89
CA MET A 1 -20.86 -22.74 7.25
C MET A 1 -19.89 -21.58 7.27
N ALA A 2 -18.81 -21.68 8.05
CA ALA A 2 -17.80 -20.63 8.11
C ALA A 2 -17.07 -20.60 6.76
N THR A 3 -17.18 -19.49 6.03
CA THR A 3 -16.30 -19.22 4.91
C THR A 3 -14.88 -19.14 5.45
N ASP A 4 -14.03 -20.05 5.01
CA ASP A 4 -12.59 -20.11 5.31
C ASP A 4 -11.88 -18.93 4.62
N GLN A 5 -12.21 -17.71 5.02
CA GLN A 5 -11.57 -16.48 4.51
C GLN A 5 -10.12 -16.34 4.99
N GLY A 6 -9.62 -17.29 5.79
CA GLY A 6 -8.24 -17.31 6.27
C GLY A 6 -7.87 -16.05 7.04
N TRP A 7 -8.76 -15.56 7.92
CA TRP A 7 -8.55 -14.34 8.71
C TRP A 7 -7.24 -14.36 9.48
N GLU A 8 -6.83 -15.52 9.99
CA GLU A 8 -5.52 -15.69 10.63
C GLU A 8 -4.37 -15.17 9.74
N LYS A 9 -4.38 -15.53 8.46
CA LYS A 9 -3.35 -15.10 7.50
C LYS A 9 -3.38 -13.59 7.29
N LEU A 10 -4.58 -13.00 7.24
CA LEU A 10 -4.75 -11.55 7.08
C LEU A 10 -4.26 -10.78 8.31
N VAL A 11 -4.62 -11.25 9.50
CA VAL A 11 -4.18 -10.65 10.76
C VAL A 11 -2.66 -10.75 10.90
N ARG A 12 -2.05 -11.91 10.62
CA ARG A 12 -0.58 -12.06 10.64
C ARG A 12 0.13 -11.11 9.68
N ARG A 13 -0.42 -10.88 8.47
CA ARG A 13 0.11 -9.87 7.53
C ARG A 13 0.00 -8.46 8.13
N MET A 14 -1.13 -8.12 8.73
CA MET A 14 -1.34 -6.83 9.37
C MET A 14 -0.38 -6.60 10.54
N GLU A 15 -0.15 -7.62 11.38
CA GLU A 15 0.80 -7.55 12.50
C GLU A 15 2.23 -7.31 12.03
N LEU A 16 2.66 -7.95 10.93
CA LEU A 16 3.98 -7.71 10.33
C LEU A 16 4.14 -6.28 9.82
N LEU A 17 3.07 -5.68 9.28
CA LEU A 17 3.09 -4.37 8.64
C LEU A 17 2.88 -3.22 9.62
N LEU A 18 2.02 -3.40 10.62
CA LEU A 18 1.59 -2.36 11.55
C LEU A 18 2.03 -2.59 12.99
N ARG A 19 2.37 -3.82 13.42
CA ARG A 19 2.73 -4.13 14.82
C ARG A 19 1.70 -3.62 15.84
N LEU A 20 0.44 -4.02 15.65
CA LEU A 20 -0.67 -3.63 16.53
C LEU A 20 -0.41 -4.12 17.97
N LYS A 21 -0.85 -3.33 18.96
CA LYS A 21 -0.71 -3.66 20.39
C LYS A 21 -1.78 -4.63 20.89
N SER A 22 -2.87 -4.79 20.15
CA SER A 22 -4.04 -5.59 20.53
C SER A 22 -4.66 -6.29 19.31
N PHE A 23 -5.49 -7.30 19.51
CA PHE A 23 -6.13 -8.01 18.43
C PHE A 23 -7.12 -7.12 17.64
N PRO A 24 -7.15 -7.21 16.30
CA PRO A 24 -8.30 -6.79 15.51
C PRO A 24 -9.56 -7.50 15.99
N VAL A 25 -10.62 -6.73 16.24
CA VAL A 25 -11.88 -7.24 16.77
C VAL A 25 -12.84 -7.51 15.60
N ALA A 26 -13.17 -8.78 15.40
CA ALA A 26 -14.28 -9.21 14.54
C ALA A 26 -15.60 -8.81 15.22
N PHE A 27 -16.48 -8.10 14.52
CA PHE A 27 -17.75 -7.63 15.05
C PHE A 27 -18.91 -8.13 14.17
N LYS A 28 -19.95 -8.72 14.78
CA LYS A 28 -21.11 -9.22 14.05
C LYS A 28 -22.42 -8.97 14.80
N LEU A 29 -23.41 -8.43 14.10
CA LEU A 29 -24.78 -8.32 14.58
C LEU A 29 -25.62 -9.51 14.12
N PHE A 30 -26.53 -9.96 14.98
CA PHE A 30 -27.41 -11.08 14.71
C PHE A 30 -28.87 -10.65 14.75
N GLU A 31 -29.64 -11.09 13.75
CA GLU A 31 -31.07 -10.83 13.65
C GLU A 31 -31.89 -11.61 14.69
N ASN A 32 -31.34 -12.72 15.21
CA ASN A 32 -31.95 -13.51 16.29
C ASN A 32 -30.87 -13.84 17.33
N LYS A 33 -31.15 -13.55 18.61
CA LYS A 33 -30.21 -13.78 19.72
C LYS A 33 -29.84 -15.25 19.97
N GLU A 34 -30.69 -16.20 19.58
CA GLU A 34 -30.44 -17.64 19.67
C GLU A 34 -29.21 -18.05 18.85
N ARG A 35 -28.87 -17.30 17.79
CA ARG A 35 -27.67 -17.55 16.98
C ARG A 35 -26.36 -17.39 17.75
N LEU A 36 -26.36 -16.72 18.90
CA LEU A 36 -25.18 -16.65 19.78
C LEU A 36 -24.74 -18.04 20.26
N SER A 37 -25.68 -19.00 20.41
CA SER A 37 -25.36 -20.37 20.82
C SER A 37 -24.48 -21.11 19.81
N GLY A 38 -24.50 -20.70 18.53
CA GLY A 38 -23.67 -21.26 17.47
C GLY A 38 -22.28 -20.65 17.37
N VAL A 39 -21.97 -19.60 18.14
CA VAL A 39 -20.66 -18.94 18.11
C VAL A 39 -19.69 -19.71 19.02
N ARG A 40 -18.58 -20.17 18.43
CA ARG A 40 -17.60 -21.00 19.12
C ARG A 40 -16.92 -20.23 20.25
N PHE A 41 -16.75 -20.88 21.41
CA PHE A 41 -16.09 -20.32 22.60
C PHE A 41 -16.70 -19.02 23.13
N LEU A 42 -17.95 -18.74 22.78
CA LEU A 42 -18.64 -17.53 23.22
C LEU A 42 -18.83 -17.51 24.74
N ARG A 43 -18.54 -16.36 25.33
CA ARG A 43 -18.75 -16.05 26.73
C ARG A 43 -19.72 -14.88 26.85
N ARG A 44 -20.51 -14.89 27.91
CA ARG A 44 -21.25 -13.72 28.37
C ARG A 44 -20.61 -13.18 29.63
N MET A 45 -20.70 -11.87 29.81
CA MET A 45 -20.25 -11.23 31.04
C MET A 45 -21.14 -11.69 32.20
N SER A 46 -20.54 -11.90 33.38
CA SER A 46 -21.29 -12.27 34.60
C SER A 46 -22.11 -11.12 35.19
N HIS A 47 -21.99 -9.93 34.63
CA HIS A 47 -22.62 -8.69 35.06
C HIS A 47 -22.89 -7.80 33.86
N LYS A 48 -23.86 -6.89 34.00
CA LYS A 48 -24.16 -5.90 32.97
C LYS A 48 -22.94 -5.03 32.68
N SER A 49 -22.61 -4.88 31.42
CA SER A 49 -21.36 -4.26 30.98
C SER A 49 -21.58 -3.17 29.94
N THR A 50 -20.59 -2.30 29.78
CA THR A 50 -20.52 -1.37 28.67
C THR A 50 -19.98 -2.07 27.41
N LEU A 51 -20.29 -1.54 26.23
CA LEU A 51 -19.71 -2.04 24.98
C LEU A 51 -18.18 -1.94 25.01
N CYS A 52 -17.64 -0.87 25.59
CA CYS A 52 -16.20 -0.64 25.71
C CYS A 52 -15.50 -1.76 26.49
N GLN A 53 -16.06 -2.18 27.64
CA GLN A 53 -15.50 -3.30 28.42
C GLN A 53 -15.46 -4.60 27.62
N MET A 54 -16.54 -4.90 26.88
CA MET A 54 -16.63 -6.11 26.07
C MET A 54 -15.58 -6.08 24.94
N ILE A 55 -15.41 -4.95 24.26
CA ILE A 55 -14.36 -4.76 23.24
C ILE A 55 -12.97 -4.99 23.83
N THR A 56 -12.70 -4.47 25.02
CA THR A 56 -11.40 -4.62 25.71
C THR A 56 -11.07 -6.05 26.05
N ILE A 57 -12.06 -6.78 26.57
CA ILE A 57 -11.95 -8.22 26.85
C ILE A 57 -11.60 -8.99 25.59
N VAL A 58 -12.17 -8.61 24.44
CA VAL A 58 -11.84 -9.24 23.17
C VAL A 58 -10.42 -8.88 22.72
N ARG A 59 -10.09 -7.59 22.64
CA ARG A 59 -8.82 -7.14 22.03
C ARG A 59 -7.58 -7.39 22.88
N ASN A 60 -7.72 -7.50 24.21
CA ASN A 60 -6.59 -7.65 25.13
C ASN A 60 -6.58 -8.98 25.91
N PHE A 61 -7.72 -9.64 26.06
CA PHE A 61 -7.84 -10.88 26.83
C PHE A 61 -8.31 -12.07 26.00
N ASP A 62 -8.47 -11.88 24.69
CA ASP A 62 -8.60 -12.95 23.72
C ASP A 62 -9.91 -13.78 23.86
N TRP A 63 -10.95 -13.15 24.42
CA TRP A 63 -12.26 -13.80 24.57
C TRP A 63 -13.14 -13.54 23.37
N THR A 64 -13.95 -14.54 23.03
CA THR A 64 -15.16 -14.33 22.23
C THR A 64 -16.31 -13.94 23.17
N VAL A 65 -16.91 -12.78 22.95
CA VAL A 65 -17.97 -12.21 23.79
C VAL A 65 -19.25 -12.05 22.99
N GLY A 66 -20.37 -12.51 23.56
CA GLY A 66 -21.71 -12.24 23.06
C GLY A 66 -22.51 -11.38 24.02
N ALA A 67 -23.42 -10.56 23.47
CA ALA A 67 -24.36 -9.79 24.26
C ALA A 67 -25.70 -9.63 23.52
N ASP A 68 -26.80 -9.67 24.27
CA ASP A 68 -28.10 -9.14 23.85
C ASP A 68 -28.49 -7.93 24.73
N LEU A 69 -29.72 -7.43 24.58
CA LEU A 69 -30.18 -6.22 25.28
C LEU A 69 -30.00 -6.28 26.81
N ASP A 70 -30.17 -7.45 27.43
CA ASP A 70 -30.17 -7.60 28.89
C ASP A 70 -28.75 -7.53 29.49
N ASP A 71 -27.73 -7.77 28.67
CA ASP A 71 -26.31 -7.75 29.07
C ASP A 71 -25.74 -6.32 29.19
N PHE A 72 -26.44 -5.30 28.69
CA PHE A 72 -25.95 -3.92 28.70
C PHE A 72 -26.35 -3.17 29.98
N LEU A 73 -25.42 -2.34 30.48
CA LEU A 73 -25.62 -1.52 31.68
C LEU A 73 -26.69 -0.43 31.52
N SER A 74 -26.85 0.10 30.32
CA SER A 74 -27.73 1.23 29.99
C SER A 74 -28.18 1.13 28.54
N PRO A 75 -29.36 1.67 28.15
CA PRO A 75 -29.84 1.63 26.76
C PRO A 75 -28.96 2.38 25.75
N MET A 76 -27.98 3.18 26.21
CA MET A 76 -27.11 3.97 25.34
C MET A 76 -26.32 3.11 24.34
N CYS A 77 -25.53 2.14 24.83
CA CYS A 77 -24.74 1.24 23.98
C CYS A 77 -25.61 0.40 23.02
N PRO A 78 -26.64 -0.33 23.48
CA PRO A 78 -27.47 -1.14 22.59
C PRO A 78 -28.27 -0.29 21.60
N SER A 79 -28.60 0.98 21.91
CA SER A 79 -29.24 1.88 20.94
C SER A 79 -28.33 2.25 19.76
N ILE A 80 -27.02 2.36 19.99
CA ILE A 80 -26.04 2.61 18.92
C ILE A 80 -25.94 1.40 17.98
N LEU A 81 -26.04 0.19 18.55
CA LEU A 81 -25.99 -1.07 17.81
C LEU A 81 -27.33 -1.48 17.16
N GLY A 82 -28.41 -0.71 17.37
CA GLY A 82 -29.74 -1.02 16.83
C GLY A 82 -30.45 -2.20 17.52
N LEU A 83 -30.05 -2.54 18.75
CA LEU A 83 -30.73 -3.58 19.55
C LEU A 83 -31.99 -3.06 20.25
N THR A 84 -32.10 -1.74 20.42
CA THR A 84 -33.26 -1.06 21.00
C THR A 84 -33.35 0.36 20.45
N ASP A 85 -34.53 0.98 20.49
CA ASP A 85 -34.60 2.44 20.38
C ASP A 85 -34.08 3.09 21.67
N LEU A 86 -33.60 4.32 21.55
CA LEU A 86 -33.21 5.12 22.69
C LEU A 86 -34.48 5.68 23.39
N PRO A 87 -34.65 5.53 24.71
CA PRO A 87 -35.82 6.07 25.39
C PRO A 87 -35.91 7.60 25.30
N GLU A 88 -37.11 8.16 25.26
CA GLU A 88 -37.36 9.62 25.11
C GLU A 88 -36.65 10.48 26.17
N LEU A 89 -36.52 9.97 27.40
CA LEU A 89 -35.80 10.64 28.48
C LEU A 89 -34.31 10.90 28.15
N TYR A 90 -33.72 10.12 27.24
CA TYR A 90 -32.36 10.36 26.76
C TYR A 90 -32.34 11.31 25.56
N LYS A 91 -33.38 11.29 24.71
CA LYS A 91 -33.47 12.14 23.51
C LYS A 91 -33.72 13.62 23.85
N ASP A 92 -34.36 13.92 24.99
CA ASP A 92 -34.71 15.29 25.38
C ASP A 92 -33.52 16.18 25.77
N GLY A 93 -32.29 15.62 25.77
CA GLY A 93 -31.04 16.32 26.08
C GLY A 93 -30.73 16.47 27.57
N THR A 94 -31.61 16.00 28.46
CA THR A 94 -31.46 16.12 29.92
C THR A 94 -30.14 15.50 30.38
N PHE A 95 -29.87 14.24 30.04
CA PHE A 95 -28.65 13.57 30.50
C PHE A 95 -27.36 14.21 29.95
N ARG A 96 -27.38 14.67 28.70
CA ARG A 96 -26.21 15.34 28.12
C ARG A 96 -25.94 16.69 28.77
N SER A 97 -26.98 17.41 29.18
CA SER A 97 -26.83 18.68 29.88
C SER A 97 -26.28 18.58 31.31
N ILE A 98 -26.25 17.38 31.90
CA ILE A 98 -25.66 17.17 33.24
C ILE A 98 -24.13 17.24 33.17
N VAL A 99 -23.52 16.80 32.07
CA VAL A 99 -22.07 16.57 32.00
C VAL A 99 -21.42 17.25 30.80
N TRP A 100 -22.04 17.19 29.61
CA TRP A 100 -21.36 17.45 28.35
C TRP A 100 -21.80 18.74 27.66
N THR A 101 -23.01 19.21 27.94
CA THR A 101 -23.55 20.43 27.33
C THR A 101 -24.06 21.40 28.38
N LYS A 102 -23.98 22.71 28.11
CA LYS A 102 -24.46 23.74 29.05
C LYS A 102 -25.98 23.74 29.18
N THR A 103 -26.70 23.42 28.11
CA THR A 103 -28.16 23.50 28.03
C THR A 103 -28.76 22.18 27.56
N ARG A 104 -30.02 21.93 27.91
CA ARG A 104 -30.81 20.80 27.37
C ARG A 104 -30.96 20.89 25.85
N SER A 105 -31.13 22.10 25.30
CA SER A 105 -31.20 22.30 23.85
C SER A 105 -29.93 21.85 23.14
N ASP A 106 -28.76 22.19 23.68
CA ASP A 106 -27.48 21.68 23.13
C ASP A 106 -27.33 20.17 23.38
N GLY A 107 -27.89 19.64 24.47
CA GLY A 107 -27.98 18.21 24.72
C GLY A 107 -28.81 17.47 23.66
N GLN A 108 -29.90 18.07 23.17
CA GLN A 108 -30.70 17.52 22.07
C GLN A 108 -29.93 17.54 20.76
N LYS A 109 -29.23 18.64 20.44
CA LYS A 109 -28.35 18.71 19.26
C LYS A 109 -27.28 17.63 19.30
N TYR A 110 -26.69 17.42 20.48
CA TYR A 110 -25.75 16.33 20.72
C TYR A 110 -26.40 14.98 20.42
N GLU A 111 -27.58 14.67 20.97
CA GLU A 111 -28.18 13.35 20.78
C GLU A 111 -28.61 13.09 19.33
N ASN A 112 -29.03 14.15 18.63
CA ASN A 112 -29.38 14.11 17.22
C ASN A 112 -28.17 13.93 16.28
N SER A 113 -26.94 14.22 16.74
CA SER A 113 -25.72 14.00 15.94
C SER A 113 -25.12 12.60 16.10
N VAL A 114 -25.57 11.84 17.11
CA VAL A 114 -25.11 10.46 17.35
C VAL A 114 -25.71 9.52 16.30
N PHE A 115 -24.85 8.83 15.57
CA PHE A 115 -25.23 7.79 14.61
C PHE A 115 -25.74 6.54 15.35
N ARG A 116 -26.89 6.04 14.92
CA ARG A 116 -27.51 4.83 15.48
C ARG A 116 -27.96 3.91 14.35
N ILE A 117 -27.66 2.63 14.48
CA ILE A 117 -28.23 1.62 13.59
C ILE A 117 -29.74 1.54 13.87
N PRO A 118 -30.62 1.57 12.85
CA PRO A 118 -32.06 1.49 13.06
C PRO A 118 -32.46 0.24 13.86
N PRO A 119 -33.35 0.37 14.86
CA PRO A 119 -33.81 -0.76 15.65
C PRO A 119 -34.74 -1.68 14.84
N GLY A 120 -35.00 -2.87 15.39
CA GLY A 120 -35.98 -3.83 14.85
C GLY A 120 -35.39 -4.87 13.91
N ARG A 121 -34.11 -4.77 13.57
CA ARG A 121 -33.41 -5.79 12.77
C ARG A 121 -32.56 -6.75 13.59
N TYR A 122 -31.86 -6.24 14.60
CA TYR A 122 -30.86 -7.02 15.34
C TYR A 122 -31.25 -7.19 16.80
N GLU A 123 -30.99 -8.37 17.33
CA GLU A 123 -31.30 -8.74 18.73
C GLU A 123 -30.04 -9.00 19.57
N ALA A 124 -28.90 -9.23 18.91
CA ALA A 124 -27.66 -9.57 19.59
C ALA A 124 -26.41 -9.15 18.81
N VAL A 125 -25.29 -9.12 19.51
CA VAL A 125 -23.95 -8.85 18.98
C VAL A 125 -22.98 -9.93 19.46
N ALA A 126 -22.04 -10.34 18.61
CA ALA A 126 -20.84 -11.05 19.03
C ALA A 126 -19.57 -10.33 18.56
N MET A 127 -18.54 -10.43 19.40
CA MET A 127 -17.22 -9.89 19.16
C MET A 127 -16.16 -10.94 19.48
N ALA A 128 -15.12 -11.02 18.66
CA ALA A 128 -14.06 -12.01 18.86
C ALA A 128 -12.72 -11.55 18.28
N PRO A 129 -11.58 -12.10 18.74
CA PRO A 129 -10.29 -11.87 18.11
C PRO A 129 -10.33 -12.42 16.68
N LEU A 130 -10.13 -11.56 15.69
CA LEU A 130 -10.28 -11.91 14.28
C LEU A 130 -9.33 -13.05 13.86
N VAL A 131 -8.17 -13.14 14.51
CA VAL A 131 -7.13 -14.14 14.25
C VAL A 131 -7.62 -15.59 14.39
N TYR A 132 -8.67 -15.84 15.18
CA TYR A 132 -9.20 -17.19 15.41
C TYR A 132 -10.31 -17.64 14.45
N ASN A 133 -10.54 -16.89 13.37
CA ASN A 133 -11.58 -17.19 12.40
C ASN A 133 -12.95 -17.44 13.07
N PRO A 134 -13.43 -16.53 13.94
CA PRO A 134 -14.55 -16.81 14.84
C PRO A 134 -15.88 -16.98 14.11
N PHE A 135 -16.13 -16.11 13.13
CA PHE A 135 -17.29 -16.05 12.24
C PHE A 135 -16.94 -15.12 11.06
N ASP A 136 -17.85 -14.97 10.10
CA ASP A 136 -17.76 -13.94 9.06
C ASP A 136 -18.22 -12.58 9.63
N PRO A 137 -17.32 -11.63 9.93
CA PRO A 137 -17.67 -10.37 10.58
C PRO A 137 -18.36 -9.40 9.61
N ASP A 138 -19.21 -8.53 10.15
CA ASP A 138 -19.78 -7.44 9.36
C ASP A 138 -18.74 -6.30 9.23
N ILE A 139 -18.04 -6.02 10.33
CA ILE A 139 -16.95 -5.04 10.40
C ILE A 139 -15.78 -5.57 11.23
N VAL A 140 -14.60 -5.02 10.99
CA VAL A 140 -13.39 -5.24 11.78
C VAL A 140 -13.03 -3.94 12.49
N LEU A 141 -12.95 -3.97 13.81
CA LEU A 141 -12.57 -2.84 14.65
C LEU A 141 -11.09 -2.93 15.04
N LEU A 142 -10.37 -1.85 14.79
CA LEU A 142 -8.94 -1.70 15.02
C LEU A 142 -8.67 -0.57 15.99
N TYR A 143 -7.72 -0.79 16.88
CA TYR A 143 -7.14 0.27 17.70
C TYR A 143 -5.65 0.35 17.43
N ALA A 144 -5.17 1.55 17.15
CA ALA A 144 -3.82 1.80 16.71
C ALA A 144 -3.44 3.26 16.97
N ASN A 145 -2.15 3.57 17.00
CA ASN A 145 -1.68 4.94 17.15
C ASN A 145 -1.84 5.76 15.87
N PRO A 146 -1.71 7.10 15.92
CA PRO A 146 -1.84 7.96 14.75
C PRO A 146 -0.95 7.59 13.56
N ALA A 147 0.27 7.11 13.81
CA ALA A 147 1.18 6.68 12.74
C ALA A 147 0.66 5.44 12.00
N GLN A 148 0.16 4.45 12.74
CA GLN A 148 -0.46 3.25 12.18
C GLN A 148 -1.76 3.59 11.43
N MET A 149 -2.60 4.48 11.98
CA MET A 149 -3.84 4.92 11.32
C MET A 149 -3.56 5.68 10.02
N MET A 150 -2.55 6.57 10.01
CA MET A 150 -2.14 7.28 8.80
C MET A 150 -1.73 6.30 7.70
N LEU A 151 -0.95 5.27 8.02
CA LEU A 151 -0.57 4.25 7.04
C LEU A 151 -1.78 3.45 6.54
N LEU A 152 -2.71 3.11 7.43
CA LEU A 152 -3.92 2.40 7.07
C LEU A 152 -4.86 3.23 6.17
N ILE A 153 -4.99 4.53 6.42
CA ILE A 153 -5.73 5.47 5.56
C ILE A 153 -5.09 5.52 4.17
N ASN A 154 -3.78 5.77 4.09
CA ASN A 154 -3.06 5.81 2.81
C ASN A 154 -3.16 4.47 2.06
N ALA A 155 -3.18 3.35 2.79
CA ALA A 155 -3.33 2.03 2.20
C ALA A 155 -4.73 1.82 1.61
N LEU A 156 -5.78 2.24 2.31
CA LEU A 156 -7.15 2.18 1.81
C LEU A 156 -7.37 3.12 0.61
N GLN A 157 -6.65 4.24 0.56
CA GLN A 157 -6.69 5.21 -0.54
C GLN A 157 -5.75 4.84 -1.72
N TYR A 158 -4.93 3.81 -1.57
CA TYR A 158 -3.92 3.43 -2.57
C TYR A 158 -4.56 2.99 -3.89
N GLU A 159 -5.64 2.22 -3.80
CA GLU A 159 -6.52 1.85 -4.92
C GLU A 159 -7.81 2.68 -4.80
N ASP A 160 -8.26 3.31 -5.88
CA ASP A 160 -9.48 4.15 -5.93
C ASP A 160 -9.46 5.30 -4.90
N TYR A 161 -8.53 6.24 -5.08
CA TYR A 161 -8.34 7.36 -4.17
C TYR A 161 -9.64 8.16 -3.93
N GLU A 162 -10.04 8.26 -2.66
CA GLU A 162 -11.08 9.19 -2.20
C GLU A 162 -10.64 9.84 -0.89
N VAL A 163 -11.03 11.11 -0.69
CA VAL A 163 -10.85 11.78 0.60
C VAL A 163 -11.77 11.12 1.63
N MET A 164 -11.21 10.69 2.76
CA MET A 164 -11.99 10.12 3.86
C MET A 164 -12.42 11.21 4.84
N GLU A 165 -13.72 11.35 5.06
CA GLU A 165 -14.29 12.31 5.99
C GLU A 165 -14.77 11.62 7.26
N PHE A 166 -14.12 11.93 8.38
CA PHE A 166 -14.46 11.39 9.69
C PHE A 166 -15.23 12.41 10.53
N SER A 167 -16.14 11.94 11.40
CA SER A 167 -16.89 12.77 12.34
C SER A 167 -16.45 12.47 13.75
N CYS A 168 -16.65 13.44 14.63
CA CYS A 168 -16.46 13.27 16.05
C CYS A 168 -17.63 13.93 16.77
N VAL A 169 -18.47 13.14 17.41
CA VAL A 169 -19.48 13.64 18.35
C VAL A 169 -18.82 14.08 19.67
N GLY A 170 -17.58 13.63 19.92
CA GLY A 170 -16.78 13.95 21.11
C GLY A 170 -16.94 12.89 22.20
N GLU A 171 -18.19 12.54 22.51
CA GLU A 171 -18.53 11.40 23.34
C GLU A 171 -19.36 10.38 22.53
N SER A 172 -19.36 9.11 22.91
CA SER A 172 -20.00 8.03 22.11
C SER A 172 -19.21 7.68 20.83
N SER A 173 -17.89 7.50 20.94
CA SER A 173 -17.03 7.12 19.80
C SER A 173 -17.47 5.83 19.09
N CYS A 174 -18.15 4.90 19.76
CA CYS A 174 -18.77 3.74 19.11
C CYS A 174 -19.84 4.12 18.07
N SER A 175 -20.50 5.27 18.20
CA SER A 175 -21.37 5.80 17.14
C SER A 175 -20.57 6.25 15.92
N ASP A 176 -19.50 7.01 16.14
CA ASP A 176 -18.64 7.52 15.06
C ASP A 176 -17.89 6.40 14.33
N VAL A 177 -17.51 5.35 15.05
CA VAL A 177 -16.69 4.27 14.50
C VAL A 177 -17.57 3.10 14.03
N ILE A 178 -18.35 2.48 14.92
CA ILE A 178 -19.11 1.26 14.62
C ILE A 178 -20.37 1.58 13.83
N ALA A 179 -21.27 2.41 14.38
CA ALA A 179 -22.57 2.66 13.74
C ALA A 179 -22.40 3.34 12.38
N ARG A 180 -21.54 4.36 12.29
CA ARG A 180 -21.28 5.04 11.02
C ARG A 180 -20.68 4.11 9.95
N CYS A 181 -19.74 3.23 10.31
CA CYS A 181 -19.19 2.23 9.39
C CYS A 181 -20.30 1.30 8.86
N TYR A 182 -21.18 0.84 9.76
CA TYR A 182 -22.31 -0.02 9.40
C TYR A 182 -23.31 0.68 8.47
N LEU A 183 -23.63 1.95 8.73
CA LEU A 183 -24.61 2.72 7.97
C LEU A 183 -24.10 3.13 6.59
N THR A 184 -22.81 3.45 6.48
CA THR A 184 -22.22 3.98 5.25
C THR A 184 -21.56 2.92 4.38
N GLY A 185 -21.22 1.76 4.96
CA GLY A 185 -20.38 0.76 4.29
C GLY A 185 -18.96 1.27 3.99
N LYS A 186 -18.50 2.32 4.69
CA LYS A 186 -17.19 2.93 4.51
C LYS A 186 -16.35 2.85 5.80
N PRO A 187 -15.00 2.86 5.69
CA PRO A 187 -14.12 3.03 6.84
C PRO A 187 -14.51 4.26 7.67
N SER A 188 -14.49 4.12 9.00
CA SER A 188 -14.71 5.25 9.91
C SER A 188 -13.73 5.23 11.07
N LEU A 189 -13.10 6.37 11.34
CA LEU A 189 -12.12 6.58 12.39
C LEU A 189 -12.62 7.66 13.37
N SER A 190 -12.34 7.49 14.65
CA SER A 190 -12.60 8.52 15.66
C SER A 190 -11.58 8.47 16.80
N ILE A 191 -11.61 9.50 17.64
CA ILE A 191 -10.82 9.59 18.86
C ILE A 191 -11.60 8.85 19.97
N PRO A 192 -10.97 7.90 20.69
CA PRO A 192 -11.62 7.23 21.79
C PRO A 192 -12.08 8.19 22.88
N CYS A 193 -13.37 8.12 23.21
CA CYS A 193 -14.00 9.03 24.16
C CYS A 193 -13.73 8.64 25.61
N TYR A 194 -14.24 9.42 26.57
CA TYR A 194 -14.00 9.19 27.99
C TYR A 194 -14.43 7.79 28.45
N GLY A 195 -15.57 7.29 27.93
CA GLY A 195 -16.05 5.94 28.25
C GLY A 195 -15.11 4.82 27.76
N GLU A 196 -14.57 4.94 26.55
CA GLU A 196 -13.58 3.98 26.04
C GLU A 196 -12.28 4.00 26.82
N ARG A 197 -11.87 5.15 27.34
CA ARG A 197 -10.68 5.27 28.18
C ARG A 197 -10.90 4.70 29.57
N ARG A 198 -11.98 5.14 30.23
CA ARG A 198 -12.29 4.76 31.62
C ARG A 198 -12.67 3.29 31.76
N TYR A 199 -13.48 2.77 30.85
CA TYR A 199 -14.03 1.42 30.96
C TYR A 199 -13.44 0.45 29.95
N GLY A 200 -12.99 0.95 28.79
CA GLY A 200 -12.35 0.15 27.75
C GLY A 200 -10.81 0.18 27.80
N HIS A 201 -10.21 0.98 28.68
CA HIS A 201 -8.75 1.11 28.79
C HIS A 201 -8.06 1.45 27.45
N ALA A 202 -8.76 2.17 26.57
CA ALA A 202 -8.13 2.75 25.38
C ALA A 202 -7.00 3.70 25.83
N GLN A 203 -5.83 3.57 25.23
CA GLN A 203 -4.64 4.34 25.64
C GLN A 203 -4.67 5.78 25.11
N ASP A 204 -3.88 6.66 25.72
CA ASP A 204 -3.77 8.08 25.32
C ASP A 204 -3.32 8.26 23.88
N ASP A 205 -2.48 7.35 23.38
CA ASP A 205 -1.99 7.34 22.02
C ASP A 205 -2.87 6.54 21.05
N GLU A 206 -3.98 5.96 21.48
CA GLU A 206 -4.83 5.14 20.60
C GLU A 206 -5.93 5.95 19.91
N LEU A 207 -6.15 5.61 18.63
CA LEU A 207 -7.32 5.91 17.84
C LEU A 207 -8.10 4.62 17.58
N ALA A 208 -9.38 4.74 17.25
CA ALA A 208 -10.23 3.61 16.86
C ALA A 208 -10.69 3.76 15.41
N MET A 209 -10.64 2.69 14.63
CA MET A 209 -11.14 2.63 13.26
C MET A 209 -11.93 1.34 13.03
N ALA A 210 -13.12 1.45 12.44
CA ALA A 210 -13.87 0.31 11.93
C ALA A 210 -13.76 0.27 10.41
N LEU A 211 -13.59 -0.94 9.89
CA LEU A 211 -13.55 -1.26 8.47
C LEU A 211 -14.68 -2.24 8.14
N PRO A 212 -15.43 -2.06 7.04
CA PRO A 212 -16.20 -3.15 6.47
C PRO A 212 -15.28 -4.36 6.24
N ALA A 213 -15.71 -5.56 6.65
CA ALA A 213 -14.85 -6.74 6.61
C ALA A 213 -14.24 -7.01 5.23
N GLY A 214 -15.02 -6.77 4.16
CA GLY A 214 -14.57 -6.91 2.77
C GLY A 214 -13.41 -5.98 2.35
N LEU A 215 -13.13 -4.92 3.10
CA LEU A 215 -12.02 -4.00 2.79
C LEU A 215 -10.67 -4.42 3.41
N MET A 216 -10.63 -5.48 4.23
CA MET A 216 -9.40 -5.93 4.88
C MET A 216 -8.30 -6.31 3.89
N GLU A 217 -8.64 -7.03 2.81
CA GLU A 217 -7.64 -7.40 1.79
C GLU A 217 -7.14 -6.16 1.02
N LYS A 218 -8.03 -5.20 0.72
CA LYS A 218 -7.67 -3.92 0.09
C LYS A 218 -6.68 -3.15 0.96
N ALA A 219 -6.97 -3.02 2.25
CA ALA A 219 -6.09 -2.38 3.22
C ALA A 219 -4.70 -3.04 3.26
N LEU A 220 -4.63 -4.37 3.26
CA LEU A 220 -3.36 -5.10 3.29
C LEU A 220 -2.55 -4.92 2.01
N ARG A 221 -3.17 -5.00 0.82
CA ARG A 221 -2.49 -4.72 -0.46
C ARG A 221 -1.90 -3.31 -0.48
N GLY A 222 -2.66 -2.32 -0.02
CA GLY A 222 -2.19 -0.95 0.11
C GLY A 222 -1.00 -0.82 1.06
N LEU A 223 -1.05 -1.43 2.24
CA LEU A 223 0.06 -1.43 3.20
C LEU A 223 1.32 -2.10 2.64
N GLU A 224 1.17 -3.22 1.93
CA GLU A 224 2.28 -3.91 1.27
C GLU A 224 2.90 -3.07 0.15
N ALA A 225 2.07 -2.35 -0.62
CA ALA A 225 2.54 -1.43 -1.65
C ALA A 225 3.31 -0.25 -1.05
N LEU A 226 2.78 0.37 0.02
CA LEU A 226 3.48 1.42 0.76
C LEU A 226 4.81 0.90 1.34
N TYR A 227 4.81 -0.30 1.92
CA TYR A 227 6.02 -0.93 2.47
C TYR A 227 7.10 -1.11 1.41
N LYS A 228 6.74 -1.62 0.23
CA LYS A 228 7.65 -1.76 -0.93
C LYS A 228 8.20 -0.40 -1.40
N ARG A 229 7.43 0.68 -1.23
CA ARG A 229 7.83 2.07 -1.53
C ARG A 229 8.61 2.75 -0.39
N GLY A 230 8.95 2.02 0.67
CA GLY A 230 9.71 2.53 1.81
C GLY A 230 8.87 3.25 2.87
N ILE A 231 7.56 3.36 2.68
CA ILE A 231 6.62 3.94 3.65
C ILE A 231 6.09 2.81 4.54
N ARG A 232 6.60 2.72 5.78
CA ARG A 232 6.37 1.57 6.65
C ARG A 232 6.31 1.94 8.13
N TYR A 233 5.79 1.03 8.95
CA TYR A 233 5.85 1.11 10.41
C TYR A 233 6.94 0.17 10.99
N PRO A 234 7.64 0.56 12.07
CA PRO A 234 7.67 1.89 12.68
C PRO A 234 8.22 2.95 11.74
N ILE A 235 7.75 4.20 11.88
CA ILE A 235 8.26 5.33 11.10
C ILE A 235 9.71 5.57 11.51
N SER A 236 10.61 5.55 10.52
CA SER A 236 12.02 5.87 10.73
C SER A 236 12.19 7.39 10.72
N TYR A 237 12.70 7.95 11.81
CA TYR A 237 12.92 9.38 11.93
C TYR A 237 14.21 9.80 11.23
N ALA A 238 14.16 10.90 10.48
CA ALA A 238 15.36 11.67 10.19
C ALA A 238 15.69 12.51 11.44
N GLY A 239 16.96 12.50 11.86
CA GLY A 239 17.40 13.36 12.98
C GLY A 239 17.16 14.83 12.65
N ALA A 240 16.85 15.66 13.65
CA ALA A 240 16.51 17.08 13.43
C ALA A 240 17.62 17.88 12.71
N GLU A 241 18.89 17.48 12.88
CA GLU A 241 20.06 18.10 12.23
C GLU A 241 20.46 17.39 10.93
N MET A 242 19.78 16.30 10.55
CA MET A 242 20.08 15.57 9.34
C MET A 242 19.66 16.40 8.13
N ASP A 243 20.53 16.45 7.13
CA ASP A 243 20.17 16.93 5.79
C ASP A 243 19.11 16.01 5.17
N ALA A 244 17.85 16.44 5.28
CA ALA A 244 16.70 15.68 4.84
C ALA A 244 16.73 15.40 3.32
N THR A 245 17.45 16.18 2.51
CA THR A 245 17.59 15.91 1.07
C THR A 245 18.20 14.55 0.79
N ARG A 246 18.99 14.00 1.74
CA ARG A 246 19.58 12.66 1.67
C ARG A 246 18.62 11.54 2.05
N ALA A 247 17.51 11.86 2.73
CA ALA A 247 16.49 10.93 3.17
C ALA A 247 15.19 11.03 2.35
N PHE A 248 14.98 12.13 1.63
CA PHE A 248 13.83 12.30 0.75
C PHE A 248 13.97 11.42 -0.50
N PRO A 249 12.91 10.68 -0.89
CA PRO A 249 12.88 10.02 -2.19
C PRO A 249 13.15 11.03 -3.30
N MET A 250 13.96 10.64 -4.29
CA MET A 250 14.31 11.49 -5.44
C MET A 250 13.08 12.09 -6.14
N ALA A 251 11.95 11.39 -6.13
CA ALA A 251 10.66 11.87 -6.64
C ALA A 251 10.15 13.17 -5.99
N TYR A 252 10.57 13.48 -4.75
CA TYR A 252 10.14 14.66 -3.99
C TYR A 252 11.25 15.72 -3.82
N GLY A 253 12.52 15.32 -3.76
CA GLY A 253 13.66 16.24 -3.52
C GLY A 253 14.49 16.61 -4.75
N GLY A 254 14.37 15.86 -5.86
CA GLY A 254 15.27 15.95 -7.01
C GLY A 254 14.85 16.92 -8.11
N MET A 255 14.07 17.98 -7.84
CA MET A 255 13.50 18.83 -8.92
C MET A 255 14.57 19.38 -9.88
N LYS A 256 15.73 19.82 -9.38
CA LYS A 256 16.85 20.25 -10.24
C LYS A 256 17.39 19.12 -11.12
N GLN A 257 17.59 17.93 -10.56
CA GLN A 257 18.07 16.76 -11.30
C GLN A 257 17.03 16.29 -12.33
N LEU A 258 15.74 16.44 -12.02
CA LEU A 258 14.65 16.18 -12.95
C LEU A 258 14.65 17.18 -14.11
N GLU A 259 14.86 18.46 -13.82
CA GLU A 259 15.01 19.51 -14.83
C GLU A 259 16.24 19.27 -15.71
N GLU A 260 17.36 18.83 -15.15
CA GLU A 260 18.58 18.47 -15.91
C GLU A 260 18.34 17.28 -16.85
N LEU A 261 17.67 16.23 -16.36
CA LEU A 261 17.36 15.04 -17.14
C LEU A 261 16.35 15.32 -18.24
N ARG A 262 15.21 15.92 -17.86
CA ARG A 262 14.12 16.19 -18.80
C ARG A 262 14.43 17.35 -19.73
N GLY A 263 15.33 18.25 -19.33
CA GLY A 263 15.72 19.42 -20.10
C GLY A 263 14.58 20.44 -20.25
N ARG A 264 14.95 21.64 -20.71
CA ARG A 264 14.01 22.63 -21.29
C ARG A 264 14.05 22.65 -22.81
N ASP A 265 14.82 21.75 -23.41
CA ASP A 265 14.87 21.55 -24.84
C ASP A 265 13.72 20.63 -25.30
N HIS A 266 13.75 20.24 -26.56
CA HIS A 266 12.71 19.43 -27.19
C HIS A 266 12.96 17.93 -27.04
N ARG A 267 13.85 17.50 -26.13
CA ARG A 267 14.15 16.08 -25.92
C ARG A 267 12.94 15.34 -25.35
N ILE A 268 12.85 14.04 -25.61
CA ILE A 268 11.91 13.15 -24.95
C ILE A 268 12.66 11.95 -24.39
N LEU A 269 12.73 11.86 -23.07
CA LEU A 269 13.02 10.61 -22.36
C LEU A 269 11.78 9.69 -22.34
N LEU A 270 11.86 8.57 -23.06
CA LEU A 270 10.86 7.50 -23.09
C LEU A 270 11.32 6.33 -22.20
N GLY A 271 10.61 6.06 -21.11
CA GLY A 271 10.88 4.89 -20.27
C GLY A 271 10.30 3.62 -20.88
N VAL A 272 11.14 2.69 -21.32
CA VAL A 272 10.73 1.42 -21.92
C VAL A 272 10.81 0.33 -20.85
N THR A 273 9.66 -0.25 -20.52
CA THR A 273 9.55 -1.32 -19.51
C THR A 273 8.70 -2.48 -20.01
N GLY A 274 8.60 -3.53 -19.22
CA GLY A 274 7.95 -4.78 -19.59
C GLY A 274 8.42 -5.94 -18.73
N GLY A 275 7.59 -6.96 -18.60
CA GLY A 275 7.94 -8.14 -17.83
C GLY A 275 9.07 -8.95 -18.46
N ILE A 276 9.63 -9.89 -17.71
CA ILE A 276 10.60 -10.85 -18.26
C ILE A 276 10.01 -11.56 -19.49
N ALA A 277 10.87 -11.83 -20.49
CA ALA A 277 10.50 -12.47 -21.75
C ALA A 277 9.43 -11.74 -22.60
N SER A 278 9.07 -10.48 -22.30
CA SER A 278 8.08 -9.72 -23.09
C SER A 278 8.58 -9.24 -24.46
N GLY A 279 9.88 -9.35 -24.75
CA GLY A 279 10.47 -8.89 -26.00
C GLY A 279 10.82 -7.40 -26.03
N LYS A 280 11.11 -6.81 -24.86
CA LYS A 280 11.61 -5.43 -24.74
C LYS A 280 12.76 -5.11 -25.70
N SER A 281 13.73 -6.02 -25.82
CA SER A 281 14.88 -5.84 -26.72
C SER A 281 14.47 -5.75 -28.19
N THR A 282 13.44 -6.47 -28.60
CA THR A 282 12.89 -6.42 -29.96
C THR A 282 12.29 -5.05 -30.25
N VAL A 283 11.41 -4.56 -29.36
CA VAL A 283 10.81 -3.24 -29.48
C VAL A 283 11.86 -2.13 -29.41
N ALA A 284 12.86 -2.27 -28.54
CA ALA A 284 13.91 -1.28 -28.39
C ALA A 284 14.75 -1.13 -29.67
N ARG A 285 15.09 -2.24 -30.33
CA ARG A 285 15.78 -2.20 -31.64
C ARG A 285 14.92 -1.56 -32.72
N MET A 286 13.62 -1.85 -32.76
CA MET A 286 12.72 -1.21 -33.75
C MET A 286 12.64 0.31 -33.55
N LEU A 287 12.65 0.79 -32.30
CA LEU A 287 12.71 2.22 -32.00
C LEU A 287 14.07 2.83 -32.35
N GLU A 288 15.17 2.08 -32.17
CA GLU A 288 16.52 2.50 -32.56
C GLU A 288 16.65 2.68 -34.07
N GLU A 289 16.09 1.76 -34.87
CA GLU A 289 15.98 1.88 -36.33
C GLU A 289 15.25 3.16 -36.78
N LEU A 290 14.32 3.67 -35.96
CA LEU A 290 13.57 4.91 -36.21
C LEU A 290 14.33 6.16 -35.74
N GLY A 291 15.50 6.00 -35.12
CA GLY A 291 16.36 7.08 -34.65
C GLY A 291 16.24 7.39 -33.15
N ALA A 292 15.72 6.46 -32.34
CA ALA A 292 15.69 6.61 -30.89
C ALA A 292 16.90 5.93 -30.21
N PRO A 293 17.95 6.66 -29.80
CA PRO A 293 19.11 6.06 -29.15
C PRO A 293 18.73 5.35 -27.84
N ILE A 294 19.40 4.22 -27.57
CA ILE A 294 19.13 3.35 -26.42
C ILE A 294 20.05 3.66 -25.24
N ILE A 295 19.45 3.87 -24.07
CA ILE A 295 20.13 3.77 -22.77
C ILE A 295 19.57 2.56 -22.03
N ASP A 296 20.39 1.53 -21.82
CA ASP A 296 20.00 0.32 -21.10
C ASP A 296 20.52 0.37 -19.65
N PHE A 297 19.61 0.37 -18.67
CA PHE A 297 19.98 0.42 -17.25
C PHE A 297 20.73 -0.83 -16.77
N ASP A 298 20.49 -2.00 -17.36
CA ASP A 298 21.25 -3.21 -17.04
C ASP A 298 22.69 -3.06 -17.52
N LEU A 299 22.92 -2.44 -18.68
CA LEU A 299 24.26 -2.12 -19.17
C LEU A 299 24.93 -1.04 -18.32
N LEU A 300 24.19 0.02 -17.94
CA LEU A 300 24.72 1.06 -17.04
C LEU A 300 25.15 0.47 -15.69
N SER A 301 24.33 -0.39 -15.09
CA SER A 301 24.65 -1.06 -13.83
C SER A 301 25.91 -1.92 -13.90
N ARG A 302 26.27 -2.41 -15.09
CA ARG A 302 27.54 -3.14 -15.35
C ARG A 302 28.70 -2.19 -15.50
N LEU A 303 28.50 -1.14 -16.29
CA LEU A 303 29.53 -0.18 -16.60
C LEU A 303 30.03 0.54 -15.36
N VAL A 304 29.16 0.96 -14.44
CA VAL A 304 29.59 1.76 -13.26
C VAL A 304 30.41 0.97 -12.24
N VAL A 305 30.33 -0.36 -12.28
CA VAL A 305 31.04 -1.27 -11.36
C VAL A 305 32.23 -1.99 -12.03
N GLU A 306 32.67 -1.53 -13.20
CA GLU A 306 33.88 -2.05 -13.83
C GLU A 306 35.12 -1.84 -12.94
N PRO A 307 36.13 -2.73 -13.03
CA PRO A 307 37.34 -2.64 -12.22
C PRO A 307 37.97 -1.24 -12.25
N GLY A 308 38.28 -0.71 -11.06
CA GLY A 308 38.90 0.60 -10.90
C GLY A 308 37.94 1.80 -10.86
N LYS A 309 36.66 1.63 -11.21
CA LYS A 309 35.67 2.71 -11.06
C LYS A 309 35.30 2.97 -9.59
N PRO A 310 34.79 4.17 -9.27
CA PRO A 310 34.47 4.53 -7.89
C PRO A 310 33.48 3.56 -7.20
N ALA A 311 32.43 3.08 -7.90
CA ALA A 311 31.49 2.12 -7.31
C ALA A 311 32.18 0.80 -6.97
N TRP A 312 33.05 0.32 -7.87
CA TRP A 312 33.83 -0.90 -7.67
C TRP A 312 34.73 -0.76 -6.43
N LYS A 313 35.42 0.37 -6.28
CA LYS A 313 36.31 0.63 -5.13
C LYS A 313 35.54 0.60 -3.80
N ASP A 314 34.39 1.27 -3.74
CA ASP A 314 33.56 1.28 -2.52
C ASP A 314 33.02 -0.11 -2.18
N ILE A 315 32.58 -0.86 -3.20
CA ILE A 315 32.10 -2.24 -3.04
C ILE A 315 33.21 -3.13 -2.50
N VAL A 316 34.40 -3.12 -3.10
CA VAL A 316 35.53 -3.93 -2.66
C VAL A 316 36.00 -3.54 -1.26
N SER A 317 36.04 -2.24 -0.96
CA SER A 317 36.41 -1.75 0.37
C SER A 317 35.44 -2.20 1.46
N TYR A 318 34.13 -2.29 1.17
CA TYR A 318 33.12 -2.65 2.14
C TYR A 318 32.90 -4.17 2.24
N PHE A 319 32.85 -4.86 1.11
CA PHE A 319 32.54 -6.30 1.04
C PHE A 319 33.79 -7.20 1.00
N GLY A 320 34.99 -6.62 0.85
CA GLY A 320 36.26 -7.34 0.76
C GLY A 320 36.55 -7.94 -0.62
N GLU A 321 37.79 -8.37 -0.86
CA GLU A 321 38.18 -8.98 -2.15
C GLU A 321 37.46 -10.30 -2.45
N GLN A 322 36.79 -10.91 -1.46
CA GLN A 322 36.01 -12.12 -1.69
C GLN A 322 34.86 -11.96 -2.68
N VAL A 323 34.42 -10.73 -2.99
CA VAL A 323 33.37 -10.48 -4.01
C VAL A 323 33.95 -10.28 -5.41
N LEU A 324 35.25 -10.54 -5.60
CA LEU A 324 35.94 -10.46 -6.88
C LEU A 324 36.16 -11.85 -7.49
N LEU A 325 36.09 -11.89 -8.81
CA LEU A 325 36.61 -12.96 -9.65
C LEU A 325 38.14 -12.82 -9.82
N PRO A 326 38.84 -13.85 -10.31
CA PRO A 326 40.30 -13.80 -10.53
C PRO A 326 40.75 -12.67 -11.47
N ASP A 327 39.90 -12.26 -12.40
CA ASP A 327 40.12 -11.15 -13.34
C ASP A 327 39.81 -9.76 -12.76
N LYS A 328 39.55 -9.69 -11.44
CA LYS A 328 39.15 -8.48 -10.68
C LYS A 328 37.77 -7.92 -11.05
N ASN A 329 36.98 -8.59 -11.88
CA ASN A 329 35.56 -8.26 -12.02
C ASN A 329 34.76 -8.68 -10.78
N LEU A 330 33.58 -8.08 -10.56
CA LEU A 330 32.70 -8.49 -9.46
C LEU A 330 32.06 -9.85 -9.73
N ASP A 331 32.17 -10.76 -8.76
CA ASP A 331 31.36 -11.98 -8.70
C ASP A 331 29.92 -11.60 -8.30
N ARG A 332 29.09 -11.34 -9.31
CA ARG A 332 27.69 -10.94 -9.14
C ARG A 332 26.86 -11.97 -8.41
N LYS A 333 27.13 -13.26 -8.63
CA LYS A 333 26.36 -14.33 -8.00
C LYS A 333 26.63 -14.33 -6.49
N LYS A 334 27.91 -14.28 -6.13
CA LYS A 334 28.33 -14.22 -4.72
C LYS A 334 27.88 -12.92 -4.04
N LEU A 335 28.02 -11.78 -4.70
CA LEU A 335 27.54 -10.50 -4.16
C LEU A 335 26.02 -10.52 -3.95
N SER A 336 25.26 -11.06 -4.91
CA SER A 336 23.80 -11.24 -4.80
C SER A 336 23.42 -12.12 -3.61
N GLU A 337 24.12 -13.24 -3.39
CA GLU A 337 23.86 -14.13 -2.24
C GLU A 337 24.08 -13.41 -0.90
N ILE A 338 25.10 -12.56 -0.82
CA ILE A 338 25.40 -11.77 0.39
C ILE A 338 24.28 -10.75 0.66
N VAL A 339 23.91 -9.94 -0.34
CA VAL A 339 22.90 -8.87 -0.15
C VAL A 339 21.47 -9.39 -0.06
N PHE A 340 21.19 -10.58 -0.60
CA PHE A 340 19.87 -11.20 -0.47
C PHE A 340 19.56 -11.61 0.98
N ARG A 341 20.58 -11.99 1.75
CA ARG A 341 20.42 -12.42 3.15
C ARG A 341 20.43 -11.28 4.15
N ASP A 342 20.80 -10.06 3.75
CA ASP A 342 21.05 -8.94 4.64
C ASP A 342 20.60 -7.60 4.01
N MET A 343 19.50 -7.06 4.53
CA MET A 343 18.92 -5.81 4.04
C MET A 343 19.83 -4.59 4.22
N GLU A 344 20.62 -4.52 5.29
CA GLU A 344 21.50 -3.38 5.52
C GLU A 344 22.67 -3.39 4.54
N LYS A 345 23.22 -4.57 4.25
CA LYS A 345 24.22 -4.75 3.18
C LYS A 345 23.65 -4.41 1.80
N ARG A 346 22.40 -4.79 1.53
CA ARG A 346 21.72 -4.43 0.29
C ARG A 346 21.63 -2.92 0.11
N LYS A 347 21.18 -2.19 1.14
CA LYS A 347 21.14 -0.72 1.12
C LYS A 347 22.52 -0.09 0.91
N LYS A 348 23.57 -0.67 1.49
CA LYS A 348 24.94 -0.19 1.28
C LYS A 348 25.36 -0.35 -0.19
N LEU A 349 25.12 -1.52 -0.78
CA LEU A 349 25.39 -1.74 -2.21
C LEU A 349 24.59 -0.77 -3.10
N GLU A 350 23.30 -0.60 -2.84
CA GLU A 350 22.44 0.36 -3.56
C GLU A 350 22.97 1.79 -3.40
N GLY A 351 23.38 2.18 -2.19
CA GLY A 351 23.99 3.49 -1.92
C GLY A 351 25.32 3.73 -2.63
N PHE A 352 26.12 2.69 -2.89
CA PHE A 352 27.34 2.80 -3.68
C PHE A 352 27.07 2.87 -5.19
N THR A 353 26.00 2.25 -5.67
CA THR A 353 25.77 2.09 -7.11
C THR A 353 24.82 3.14 -7.67
N HIS A 354 23.70 3.43 -6.99
CA HIS A 354 22.64 4.30 -7.52
C HIS A 354 23.11 5.71 -7.89
N PRO A 355 23.91 6.43 -7.07
CA PRO A 355 24.40 7.76 -7.45
C PRO A 355 25.18 7.74 -8.77
N ARG A 356 26.00 6.71 -8.98
CA ARG A 356 26.88 6.58 -10.16
C ARG A 356 26.14 6.13 -11.40
N ILE A 357 25.12 5.28 -11.23
CA ILE A 357 24.18 4.96 -12.33
C ILE A 357 23.47 6.23 -12.78
N HIS A 358 23.03 7.06 -11.83
CA HIS A 358 22.37 8.31 -12.15
C HIS A 358 23.31 9.31 -12.86
N GLU A 359 24.54 9.50 -12.37
CA GLU A 359 25.55 10.35 -13.03
C GLU A 359 25.80 9.91 -14.48
N GLU A 360 26.01 8.61 -14.71
CA GLU A 360 26.23 8.08 -16.06
C GLU A 360 24.98 8.21 -16.93
N PHE A 361 23.79 8.03 -16.36
CA PHE A 361 22.53 8.24 -17.07
C PHE A 361 22.39 9.70 -17.54
N VAL A 362 22.59 10.67 -16.65
CA VAL A 362 22.58 12.11 -16.98
C VAL A 362 23.61 12.42 -18.06
N ARG A 363 24.83 11.87 -17.92
CA ARG A 363 25.93 12.07 -18.88
C ARG A 363 25.52 11.62 -20.29
N ARG A 364 24.98 10.40 -20.43
CA ARG A 364 24.54 9.86 -21.74
C ARG A 364 23.36 10.62 -22.34
N VAL A 365 22.41 11.05 -21.51
CA VAL A 365 21.33 11.92 -21.97
C VAL A 365 21.93 13.22 -22.52
N GLY A 366 22.88 13.82 -21.80
CA GLY A 366 23.63 14.99 -22.23
C GLY A 366 24.28 14.81 -23.60
N GLU A 367 25.01 13.72 -23.82
CA GLU A 367 25.67 13.39 -25.10
C GLU A 367 24.68 13.37 -26.27
N PHE A 368 23.57 12.62 -26.15
CA PHE A 368 22.57 12.56 -27.23
C PHE A 368 21.90 13.91 -27.49
N THR A 369 21.69 14.71 -26.44
CA THR A 369 21.02 16.02 -26.57
C THR A 369 21.94 17.11 -27.12
N ALA A 370 23.26 16.98 -26.90
CA ALA A 370 24.25 17.87 -27.52
C ALA A 370 24.32 17.66 -29.04
N GLU A 371 24.17 16.42 -29.51
CA GLU A 371 24.09 16.10 -30.94
C GLU A 371 22.72 16.45 -31.53
N ASN A 372 21.64 16.17 -30.82
CA ASN A 372 20.27 16.45 -31.25
C ASN A 372 19.40 16.91 -30.06
N PRO A 373 19.18 18.24 -29.90
CA PRO A 373 18.32 18.78 -28.84
C PRO A 373 16.84 18.33 -28.91
N GLY A 374 16.44 17.72 -30.02
CA GLY A 374 15.14 17.08 -30.24
C GLY A 374 15.23 15.55 -30.31
N ALA A 375 16.18 14.91 -29.62
CA ALA A 375 16.27 13.46 -29.58
C ALA A 375 15.10 12.84 -28.78
N VAL A 376 14.56 11.73 -29.29
CA VAL A 376 13.69 10.84 -28.51
C VAL A 376 14.59 9.72 -27.99
N ILE A 377 14.94 9.75 -26.71
CA ILE A 377 15.88 8.81 -26.09
C ILE A 377 15.06 7.74 -25.38
N GLN A 378 15.26 6.48 -25.76
CA GLN A 378 14.60 5.36 -25.10
C GLN A 378 15.49 4.81 -23.97
N VAL A 379 14.89 4.61 -22.82
CA VAL A 379 15.59 4.17 -21.61
C VAL A 379 14.97 2.87 -21.14
N VAL A 380 15.70 1.77 -21.34
CA VAL A 380 15.21 0.42 -21.04
C VAL A 380 15.46 0.11 -19.57
N VAL A 381 14.38 -0.05 -18.80
CA VAL A 381 14.44 -0.36 -17.36
C VAL A 381 13.46 -1.50 -17.04
N PRO A 382 13.94 -2.74 -16.80
CA PRO A 382 13.07 -3.89 -16.54
C PRO A 382 12.15 -3.73 -15.32
N LEU A 383 12.67 -3.11 -14.25
CA LEU A 383 11.98 -2.89 -12.97
C LEU A 383 11.54 -1.43 -12.79
N LEU A 384 11.24 -0.71 -13.88
CA LEU A 384 10.93 0.72 -13.87
C LEU A 384 9.84 1.07 -12.84
N ILE A 385 8.75 0.31 -12.85
CA ILE A 385 7.56 0.55 -12.02
C ILE A 385 7.85 0.13 -10.58
N GLU A 386 8.48 -1.03 -10.39
CA GLU A 386 8.85 -1.58 -9.09
C GLU A 386 9.85 -0.70 -8.33
N ALA A 387 10.77 -0.08 -9.07
CA ALA A 387 11.76 0.86 -8.55
C ALA A 387 11.21 2.30 -8.40
N ASN A 388 9.94 2.53 -8.75
CA ASN A 388 9.27 3.84 -8.74
C ASN A 388 10.02 4.92 -9.55
N LEU A 389 10.56 4.57 -10.72
CA LEU A 389 11.36 5.47 -11.56
C LEU A 389 10.53 6.22 -12.62
N GLN A 390 9.20 6.11 -12.60
CA GLN A 390 8.29 6.72 -13.58
C GLN A 390 8.51 8.22 -13.74
N TYR A 391 8.75 8.91 -12.61
CA TYR A 391 8.89 10.36 -12.55
C TYR A 391 10.07 10.88 -13.41
N LEU A 392 11.07 10.04 -13.73
CA LEU A 392 12.22 10.43 -14.58
C LEU A 392 11.82 10.64 -16.06
N PHE A 393 10.76 9.99 -16.53
CA PHE A 393 10.45 9.90 -17.97
C PHE A 393 9.28 10.78 -18.37
N HIS A 394 9.29 11.32 -19.58
CA HIS A 394 8.16 12.10 -20.10
C HIS A 394 6.97 11.22 -20.45
N LYS A 395 7.28 10.03 -20.97
CA LYS A 395 6.32 9.01 -21.40
C LYS A 395 6.85 7.64 -21.03
N LEU A 396 5.93 6.73 -20.72
CA LEU A 396 6.21 5.33 -20.43
C LEU A 396 5.63 4.43 -21.50
N LEU A 397 6.47 3.54 -22.01
CA LEU A 397 6.11 2.48 -22.96
C LEU A 397 6.22 1.13 -22.28
N LEU A 398 5.10 0.41 -22.23
CA LEU A 398 5.04 -0.98 -21.76
C LEU A 398 5.05 -1.94 -22.94
N VAL A 399 6.03 -2.84 -22.97
CA VAL A 399 6.03 -4.00 -23.86
C VAL A 399 5.30 -5.15 -23.16
N TYR A 400 4.08 -5.40 -23.61
CA TYR A 400 3.13 -6.32 -23.00
C TYR A 400 3.11 -7.67 -23.72
N ILE A 401 3.02 -8.74 -22.94
CA ILE A 401 2.48 -10.04 -23.36
C ILE A 401 1.71 -10.64 -22.16
N PRO A 402 0.71 -11.51 -22.38
CA PRO A 402 0.03 -12.22 -21.32
C PRO A 402 0.98 -13.05 -20.46
N GLN A 403 0.67 -13.19 -19.16
CA GLN A 403 1.54 -13.87 -18.20
C GLN A 403 1.90 -15.31 -18.61
N GLU A 404 0.96 -16.10 -19.12
CA GLU A 404 1.23 -17.47 -19.56
C GLU A 404 2.23 -17.52 -20.74
N MET A 405 2.19 -16.53 -21.65
CA MET A 405 3.20 -16.39 -22.70
C MET A 405 4.57 -15.98 -22.13
N GLN A 406 4.61 -15.15 -21.08
CA GLN A 406 5.89 -14.85 -20.40
C GLN A 406 6.51 -16.12 -19.83
N VAL A 407 5.70 -16.96 -19.18
CA VAL A 407 6.13 -18.23 -18.61
C VAL A 407 6.68 -19.14 -19.72
N GLN A 408 5.92 -19.33 -20.80
CA GLN A 408 6.34 -20.19 -21.92
C GLN A 408 7.64 -19.70 -22.55
N ARG A 409 7.73 -18.42 -22.92
CA ARG A 409 8.94 -17.85 -23.54
C ARG A 409 10.16 -17.93 -22.61
N LEU A 410 9.95 -17.77 -21.31
CA LEU A 410 11.03 -17.86 -20.32
C LEU A 410 11.54 -19.30 -20.16
N MET A 411 10.62 -20.27 -20.12
CA MET A 411 10.97 -21.70 -20.09
C MET A 411 11.79 -22.08 -21.33
N ASP A 412 11.36 -21.66 -22.51
CA ASP A 412 12.02 -22.00 -23.78
C ASP A 412 13.41 -21.35 -23.90
N ARG A 413 13.51 -20.07 -23.50
CA ARG A 413 14.76 -19.30 -23.57
C ARG A 413 15.82 -19.80 -22.58
N ASP A 414 15.42 -20.00 -21.32
CA ASP A 414 16.35 -20.27 -20.21
C ASP A 414 16.44 -21.76 -19.86
N ARG A 415 15.64 -22.62 -20.52
CA ARG A 415 15.55 -24.07 -20.29
C ARG A 415 15.27 -24.40 -18.82
N ILE A 416 14.29 -23.74 -18.24
CA ILE A 416 13.88 -23.90 -16.83
C ILE A 416 12.46 -24.46 -16.70
N SER A 417 12.12 -24.99 -15.52
CA SER A 417 10.77 -25.50 -15.24
C SER A 417 9.74 -24.37 -15.12
N ARG A 418 8.46 -24.73 -15.26
CA ARG A 418 7.33 -23.81 -15.09
C ARG A 418 7.30 -23.20 -13.69
N GLU A 419 7.58 -23.99 -12.66
CA GLU A 419 7.63 -23.55 -11.27
C GLU A 419 8.74 -22.50 -11.07
N MET A 420 9.92 -22.75 -11.64
CA MET A 420 11.03 -21.81 -11.60
C MET A 420 10.67 -20.51 -12.32
N ALA A 421 10.08 -20.59 -13.53
CA ALA A 421 9.62 -19.42 -14.27
C ALA A 421 8.61 -18.59 -13.47
N LEU A 422 7.58 -19.22 -12.89
CA LEU A 422 6.61 -18.54 -12.03
C LEU A 422 7.27 -17.89 -10.81
N SER A 423 8.28 -18.52 -10.22
CA SER A 423 9.01 -17.94 -9.08
C SER A 423 9.75 -16.65 -9.47
N ILE A 424 10.33 -16.60 -10.68
CA ILE A 424 11.00 -15.41 -11.21
C ILE A 424 9.98 -14.31 -11.50
N LEU A 425 8.84 -14.65 -12.09
CA LEU A 425 7.77 -13.67 -12.38
C LEU A 425 7.21 -13.05 -11.09
N LYS A 426 7.11 -13.82 -9.99
CA LYS A 426 6.66 -13.31 -8.67
C LYS A 426 7.55 -12.20 -8.10
N ALA A 427 8.79 -12.06 -8.56
CA ALA A 427 9.67 -10.98 -8.15
C ALA A 427 9.36 -9.65 -8.86
N GLN A 428 8.52 -9.66 -9.90
CA GLN A 428 8.09 -8.49 -10.67
C GLN A 428 6.64 -8.13 -10.36
N LEU A 429 6.26 -6.89 -10.60
CA LEU A 429 4.84 -6.51 -10.60
C LEU A 429 4.13 -7.29 -11.73
N PRO A 430 2.95 -7.88 -11.50
CA PRO A 430 2.20 -8.57 -12.55
C PRO A 430 2.04 -7.70 -13.79
N ILE A 431 2.20 -8.29 -14.97
CA ILE A 431 2.28 -7.54 -16.23
C ILE A 431 0.98 -6.77 -16.53
N ASP A 432 -0.16 -7.31 -16.11
CA ASP A 432 -1.46 -6.65 -16.25
C ASP A 432 -1.59 -5.44 -15.32
N GLU A 433 -1.04 -5.50 -14.11
CA GLU A 433 -0.98 -4.36 -13.20
C GLU A 433 -0.07 -3.24 -13.73
N LYS A 434 0.97 -3.57 -14.51
CA LYS A 434 1.85 -2.56 -15.14
C LYS A 434 1.12 -1.69 -16.16
N ARG A 435 -0.01 -2.15 -16.72
CA ARG A 435 -0.74 -1.43 -17.77
C ARG A 435 -1.24 -0.06 -17.32
N SER A 436 -1.67 0.09 -16.07
CA SER A 436 -2.20 1.35 -15.53
C SER A 436 -1.15 2.46 -15.40
N TYR A 437 0.14 2.10 -15.47
CA TYR A 437 1.25 3.06 -15.37
C TYR A 437 1.75 3.54 -16.74
N ALA A 438 1.34 2.91 -17.84
CA ALA A 438 1.91 3.14 -19.16
C ALA A 438 1.12 4.19 -19.95
N ASP A 439 1.83 5.11 -20.61
CA ASP A 439 1.22 6.02 -21.60
C ASP A 439 0.97 5.30 -22.93
N TYR A 440 1.86 4.38 -23.29
CA TYR A 440 1.80 3.58 -24.50
C TYR A 440 1.99 2.11 -24.17
N ILE A 441 1.24 1.25 -24.85
CA ILE A 441 1.35 -0.20 -24.72
C ILE A 441 1.61 -0.78 -26.11
N ILE A 442 2.63 -1.61 -26.23
CA ILE A 442 2.88 -2.43 -27.41
C ILE A 442 2.64 -3.88 -27.01
N ASP A 443 1.61 -4.48 -27.61
CA ASP A 443 1.34 -5.90 -27.47
C ASP A 443 2.26 -6.69 -28.41
N ASN A 444 3.16 -7.47 -27.83
CA ASN A 444 4.13 -8.29 -28.53
C ASN A 444 3.78 -9.79 -28.44
N SER A 445 2.49 -10.11 -28.26
CA SER A 445 1.98 -11.48 -28.28
C SER A 445 1.83 -12.04 -29.70
N GLY A 446 1.51 -11.17 -30.66
CA GLY A 446 1.30 -11.52 -32.06
C GLY A 446 2.60 -11.60 -32.90
N PRO A 447 2.45 -11.69 -34.24
CA PRO A 447 3.56 -11.67 -35.18
C PRO A 447 4.38 -10.37 -35.13
N LEU A 448 5.66 -10.47 -35.50
CA LEU A 448 6.61 -9.35 -35.45
C LEU A 448 6.16 -8.12 -36.26
N GLU A 449 5.45 -8.33 -37.37
CA GLU A 449 4.92 -7.26 -38.22
C GLU A 449 3.83 -6.43 -37.52
N GLU A 450 3.02 -7.05 -36.66
CA GLU A 450 2.02 -6.34 -35.87
C GLU A 450 2.69 -5.49 -34.79
N THR A 451 3.72 -6.04 -34.12
CA THR A 451 4.57 -5.28 -33.19
C THR A 451 5.20 -4.08 -33.90
N ARG A 452 5.71 -4.27 -35.13
CA ARG A 452 6.34 -3.19 -35.91
C ARG A 452 5.35 -2.08 -36.25
N LYS A 453 4.12 -2.41 -36.63
CA LYS A 453 3.05 -1.43 -36.86
C LYS A 453 2.74 -0.61 -35.60
N GLN A 454 2.63 -1.27 -34.45
CA GLN A 454 2.40 -0.59 -33.17
C GLN A 454 3.58 0.32 -32.79
N VAL A 455 4.82 -0.12 -33.02
CA VAL A 455 6.03 0.73 -32.80
C VAL A 455 5.98 1.99 -33.66
N LEU A 456 5.63 1.87 -34.94
CA LEU A 456 5.52 3.01 -35.85
C LEU A 456 4.43 4.01 -35.39
N GLU A 457 3.30 3.50 -34.92
CA GLU A 457 2.23 4.34 -34.38
C GLU A 457 2.67 5.09 -33.11
N VAL A 458 3.29 4.38 -32.16
CA VAL A 458 3.85 4.99 -30.94
C VAL A 458 4.91 6.04 -31.29
N TRP A 459 5.78 5.74 -32.26
CA TRP A 459 6.79 6.69 -32.73
C TRP A 459 6.16 7.98 -33.26
N GLN A 460 5.11 7.87 -34.07
CA GLN A 460 4.44 9.05 -34.59
C GLN A 460 3.77 9.87 -33.48
N ARG A 461 3.11 9.21 -32.52
CA ARG A 461 2.54 9.88 -31.33
C ARG A 461 3.62 10.59 -30.50
N LEU A 462 4.81 10.00 -30.35
CA LEU A 462 5.94 10.64 -29.68
C LEU A 462 6.43 11.89 -30.43
N LYS A 463 6.51 11.84 -31.77
CA LYS A 463 6.85 13.00 -32.60
C LYS A 463 5.82 14.11 -32.51
N ASP A 464 4.53 13.78 -32.43
CA ASP A 464 3.48 14.79 -32.27
C ASP A 464 3.50 15.40 -30.88
N PHE A 465 3.73 14.59 -29.83
CA PHE A 465 3.98 15.09 -28.48
C PHE A 465 5.20 16.02 -28.42
N GLN A 466 6.27 15.70 -29.13
CA GLN A 466 7.47 16.52 -29.25
C GLN A 466 7.17 17.90 -29.85
N LYS A 467 6.45 17.93 -30.98
CA LYS A 467 6.04 19.18 -31.64
C LYS A 467 5.15 20.05 -30.75
N GLY A 468 4.28 19.42 -29.95
CA GLY A 468 3.43 20.12 -28.97
C GLY A 468 4.26 20.83 -27.90
N ARG A 469 5.32 20.17 -27.39
CA ARG A 469 6.24 20.78 -26.41
C ARG A 469 7.07 21.93 -26.97
N ALA A 470 7.32 21.98 -28.29
CA ALA A 470 8.06 23.07 -28.90
C ALA A 470 7.25 24.36 -29.08
N LYS A 471 5.93 24.30 -28.92
CA LYS A 471 5.01 25.44 -29.08
C LYS A 471 4.57 26.07 -27.75
N ALA A 472 4.88 25.42 -26.62
CA ALA A 472 4.59 25.87 -25.26
C ALA A 472 5.88 26.40 -24.62
#